data_AF-A0A1V4VCD8-F1
#
_entry.id   AF-A0A1V4VCD8-F1
#
_cell.length_a   1.000
_cell.length_b   1.000
_cell.length_c   1.000
_cell.angle_alpha   90.00
_cell.angle_beta   90.00
_cell.angle_gamma   90.00
#
_symmetry.space_group_name_H-M   'P 1'
#
loop_
_entity.id
_entity.type
_entity.pdbx_description
1 polymer ?
#
loop_
_entity_poly.entity_id
_entity_poly.type
_entity_poly.pdbx_seq_one_letter_code
_entity_poly.pdbx_strand_id
1 'polypeptide(L)'
;MQTSNFARSGSHPRAVAISRTRPRGWTGRIYEPLAPPWRLLAEALSGEIDEEEYIRRYRAEVLSKLDPAAVYADLGEDAVLLCWENSGAFCHRRLVAEWFEEALGILVLEVDVVGSADPKQTRLLGFLFQPPKEVK
;
A
#
# COMPACT_ATOMS: atom_id res chain seq x y z
N MET A 1 -7.45 5.57 5.54
CA MET A 1 -6.43 5.64 4.48
C MET A 1 -6.75 4.54 3.47
N GLN A 2 -6.43 4.74 2.18
CA GLN A 2 -6.69 3.74 1.13
C GLN A 2 -5.51 3.65 0.15
N THR A 3 -5.42 2.57 -0.63
CA THR A 3 -4.51 2.46 -1.78
C THR A 3 -5.29 2.49 -3.11
N SER A 4 -4.67 2.98 -4.18
CA SER A 4 -5.25 2.96 -5.53
C SER A 4 -4.16 3.11 -6.59
N ASN A 5 -4.56 3.35 -7.84
CA ASN A 5 -3.65 3.66 -8.94
C ASN A 5 -3.93 5.03 -9.56
N PHE A 6 -2.97 5.53 -10.34
CA PHE A 6 -3.10 6.84 -11.00
C PHE A 6 -4.28 6.93 -11.97
N ALA A 7 -4.56 5.86 -12.72
CA ALA A 7 -5.64 5.87 -13.72
C ALA A 7 -7.01 6.11 -13.06
N ARG A 8 -7.18 5.65 -11.82
CA ARG A 8 -8.45 5.67 -11.12
C ARG A 8 -8.60 6.82 -10.13
N SER A 9 -7.58 7.06 -9.32
CA SER A 9 -7.63 8.03 -8.23
C SER A 9 -6.64 9.17 -8.40
N GLY A 10 -6.05 9.33 -9.60
CA GLY A 10 -5.05 10.36 -9.88
C GLY A 10 -5.54 11.80 -9.69
N SER A 11 -6.85 12.04 -9.85
CA SER A 11 -7.48 13.35 -9.61
C SER A 11 -8.02 13.53 -8.19
N HIS A 12 -7.88 12.52 -7.31
CA HIS A 12 -8.40 12.60 -5.96
C HIS A 12 -7.64 13.67 -5.17
N PRO A 13 -8.33 14.57 -4.43
CA PRO A 13 -7.68 15.69 -3.72
C PRO A 13 -6.71 15.22 -2.61
N ARG A 14 -6.88 13.99 -2.13
CA ARG A 14 -6.00 13.35 -1.13
C ARG A 14 -5.05 12.30 -1.73
N ALA A 15 -4.89 12.29 -3.05
CA ALA A 15 -3.95 11.41 -3.73
C ALA A 15 -2.51 11.72 -3.34
N VAL A 16 -1.77 10.67 -2.95
CA VAL A 16 -0.35 10.74 -2.63
C VAL A 16 0.40 9.69 -3.45
N ALA A 17 1.29 10.12 -4.34
CA ALA A 17 2.17 9.22 -5.07
C ALA A 17 3.26 8.69 -4.15
N ILE A 18 3.31 7.37 -3.98
CA ILE A 18 4.39 6.66 -3.30
C ILE A 18 5.30 5.92 -4.28
N SER A 19 5.10 6.14 -5.59
CA SER A 19 5.85 5.52 -6.67
C SER A 19 7.09 6.33 -7.05
N ARG A 20 8.10 5.65 -7.60
CA ARG A 20 9.33 6.29 -8.07
C ARG A 20 9.10 7.20 -9.29
N THR A 21 8.17 6.85 -10.16
CA THR A 21 7.75 7.62 -11.34
C THR A 21 6.25 7.92 -11.27
N ARG A 22 5.79 8.92 -12.03
CA ARG A 22 4.39 9.40 -12.03
C ARG A 22 3.94 9.72 -13.46
N PRO A 23 2.63 9.76 -13.75
CA PRO A 23 2.11 10.22 -15.04
C PRO A 23 2.64 11.60 -15.41
N ARG A 24 2.88 11.81 -16.70
CA ARG A 24 3.37 13.09 -17.20
C ARG A 24 2.37 14.19 -16.89
N GLY A 25 2.84 15.26 -16.24
CA GLY A 25 2.00 16.40 -15.87
C GLY A 25 1.17 16.19 -14.60
N TRP A 26 1.35 15.09 -13.87
CA TRP A 26 0.71 14.89 -12.57
C TRP A 26 1.36 15.78 -11.50
N THR A 27 0.53 16.51 -10.75
CA THR A 27 0.97 17.56 -9.79
C THR A 27 0.47 17.32 -8.36
N GLY A 28 0.02 16.11 -8.03
CA GLY A 28 -0.44 15.77 -6.69
C GLY A 28 0.71 15.62 -5.67
N ARG A 29 0.35 15.29 -4.43
CA ARG A 29 1.31 15.11 -3.32
C ARG A 29 2.24 13.94 -3.58
N ILE A 30 3.52 14.07 -3.25
CA ILE A 30 4.50 13.00 -3.42
C ILE A 30 5.07 12.64 -2.04
N TYR A 31 5.15 11.35 -1.75
CA TYR A 31 5.81 10.84 -0.56
C TYR A 31 6.93 9.87 -0.96
N GLU A 32 8.08 10.45 -1.31
CA GLU A 32 9.25 9.73 -1.81
C GLU A 32 9.89 8.72 -0.85
N PRO A 33 9.82 8.86 0.50
CA PRO A 33 10.41 7.87 1.40
C PRO A 33 9.87 6.44 1.22
N LEU A 34 8.63 6.28 0.75
CA LEU A 34 8.02 4.97 0.48
C LEU A 34 8.35 4.43 -0.93
N ALA A 35 9.00 5.21 -1.80
CA ALA A 35 9.30 4.78 -3.14
C ALA A 35 10.40 3.70 -3.15
N PRO A 36 10.19 2.54 -3.81
CA PRO A 36 11.24 1.55 -3.98
C PRO A 36 12.51 2.15 -4.62
N PRO A 37 13.72 1.73 -4.21
CA PRO A 37 14.95 2.22 -4.81
C PRO A 37 15.09 1.72 -6.26
N TRP A 38 15.74 2.50 -7.12
CA TRP A 38 15.88 2.17 -8.55
C TRP A 38 16.51 0.80 -8.81
N ARG A 39 17.52 0.40 -8.02
CA ARG A 39 18.16 -0.92 -8.13
C ARG A 39 17.14 -2.05 -7.97
N LEU A 40 16.27 -1.95 -6.97
CA LEU A 40 15.30 -2.99 -6.64
C LEU A 40 14.23 -3.11 -7.73
N LEU A 41 13.82 -1.96 -8.29
CA LEU A 41 12.92 -1.94 -9.45
C LEU A 41 13.59 -2.55 -10.69
N ALA A 42 14.85 -2.22 -10.94
CA ALA A 42 15.58 -2.74 -12.11
C ALA A 42 15.76 -4.26 -12.04
N GLU A 43 16.17 -4.78 -10.89
CA GLU A 43 16.37 -6.23 -10.65
C GLU A 43 15.04 -7.00 -10.73
N ALA A 44 13.93 -6.44 -10.23
CA ALA A 44 12.62 -7.07 -10.36
C ALA A 44 12.10 -7.06 -11.80
N LEU A 45 12.29 -5.95 -12.52
CA LEU A 45 11.86 -5.82 -13.92
C LEU A 45 12.70 -6.67 -14.88
N SER A 46 13.98 -6.91 -14.56
CA SER A 46 14.83 -7.82 -15.33
C SER A 46 14.56 -9.30 -15.04
N GLY A 47 13.82 -9.61 -13.97
CA GLY A 47 13.61 -10.96 -13.48
C GLY A 47 14.81 -11.57 -12.75
N GLU A 48 15.77 -10.73 -12.32
CA GLU A 48 16.91 -11.15 -11.51
C GLU A 48 16.48 -11.56 -10.09
N ILE A 49 15.45 -10.91 -9.57
CA ILE A 49 14.80 -11.27 -8.31
C ILE A 49 13.33 -11.59 -8.53
N ASP A 50 12.81 -12.53 -7.75
CA ASP A 50 11.39 -12.86 -7.74
C ASP A 50 10.60 -11.96 -6.78
N GLU A 51 9.29 -12.20 -6.70
CA GLU A 51 8.39 -11.43 -5.85
C GLU A 51 8.74 -11.57 -4.36
N GLU A 52 9.14 -12.75 -3.90
CA GLU A 52 9.49 -13.00 -2.49
C GLU A 52 10.74 -12.21 -2.08
N GLU A 53 11.77 -12.25 -2.92
CA GLU A 53 12.99 -11.49 -2.71
C GLU A 53 12.74 -9.99 -2.79
N TYR A 54 11.88 -9.53 -3.70
CA TYR A 54 11.44 -8.13 -3.75
C TYR A 54 10.80 -7.70 -2.43
N ILE A 55 9.85 -8.49 -1.89
CA ILE A 55 9.16 -8.19 -0.63
C ILE A 55 10.17 -8.07 0.51
N ARG A 56 11.05 -9.07 0.64
CA ARG A 56 12.08 -9.11 1.68
C ARG A 56 12.99 -7.88 1.62
N ARG A 57 13.47 -7.53 0.42
CA ARG A 57 14.37 -6.39 0.22
C ARG A 57 13.65 -5.07 0.37
N TYR A 58 12.41 -4.91 -0.08
CA TYR A 58 11.65 -3.69 0.13
C TYR A 58 11.43 -3.42 1.63
N ARG A 59 11.02 -4.45 2.39
CA ARG A 59 10.88 -4.35 3.85
C ARG A 59 12.21 -3.97 4.51
N ALA A 60 13.31 -4.61 4.15
CA ALA A 60 14.62 -4.38 4.75
C ALA A 60 15.30 -3.07 4.33
N GLU A 61 15.17 -2.65 3.07
CA GLU A 61 15.89 -1.51 2.50
C GLU A 61 15.12 -0.19 2.60
N VAL A 62 13.79 -0.26 2.72
CA VAL A 62 12.89 0.91 2.76
C VAL A 62 12.15 0.99 4.09
N LEU A 63 11.25 0.05 4.38
CA LEU A 63 10.33 0.17 5.51
C LEU A 63 11.02 0.11 6.88
N SER A 64 12.06 -0.71 7.02
CA SER A 64 12.84 -0.83 8.28
C SER A 64 13.52 0.46 8.74
N LYS A 65 13.65 1.44 7.83
CA LYS A 65 14.31 2.73 8.07
C LYS A 65 13.33 3.85 8.42
N LEU A 66 12.03 3.55 8.42
CA LEU A 66 10.97 4.51 8.62
C LEU A 66 10.20 4.19 9.90
N ASP A 67 9.75 5.24 10.58
CA ASP A 67 8.82 5.11 11.68
C ASP A 67 7.37 5.06 11.14
N PRO A 68 6.61 3.99 11.40
CA PRO A 68 5.27 3.83 10.84
C PRO A 68 4.30 4.90 11.31
N ALA A 69 4.38 5.34 12.57
CA ALA A 69 3.47 6.35 13.11
C ALA A 69 3.76 7.73 12.49
N ALA A 70 5.04 8.09 12.33
CA ALA A 70 5.46 9.32 11.67
C ALA A 70 5.04 9.33 10.19
N VAL A 71 5.29 8.24 9.45
CA VAL A 71 4.86 8.13 8.05
C VAL A 71 3.35 8.24 7.92
N TYR A 72 2.59 7.58 8.80
CA TYR A 72 1.14 7.66 8.78
C TYR A 72 0.63 9.09 9.04
N ALA A 73 1.21 9.79 10.01
CA ALA A 73 0.90 11.18 10.32
C ALA A 73 1.24 12.12 9.14
N ASP A 74 2.39 11.94 8.50
CA ASP A 74 2.81 12.76 7.35
C ASP A 74 1.91 12.57 6.12
N LEU A 75 1.45 11.34 5.89
CA LEU A 75 0.51 11.02 4.80
C LEU A 75 -0.88 11.62 5.08
N GLY A 76 -1.35 11.48 6.31
CA GLY A 76 -2.69 11.84 6.75
C GLY A 76 -3.67 10.66 6.66
N GLU A 77 -4.62 10.62 7.60
CA GLU A 77 -5.52 9.48 7.83
C GLU A 77 -6.40 9.13 6.62
N ASP A 78 -6.70 10.08 5.75
CA ASP A 78 -7.56 9.95 4.57
C ASP A 78 -6.79 9.95 3.24
N ALA A 79 -5.45 9.79 3.30
CA ALA A 79 -4.62 9.68 2.10
C ALA A 79 -5.03 8.51 1.20
N VAL A 80 -4.89 8.71 -0.10
CA VAL A 80 -5.03 7.67 -1.13
C VAL A 80 -3.65 7.42 -1.75
N LEU A 81 -3.01 6.31 -1.37
CA LEU A 81 -1.67 5.96 -1.80
C LEU A 81 -1.67 5.43 -3.22
N LEU A 82 -0.99 6.11 -4.13
CA LEU A 82 -0.99 5.82 -5.56
C LEU A 82 0.31 5.17 -6.04
N CYS A 83 0.13 4.20 -6.95
CA CYS A 83 1.17 3.69 -7.84
C CYS A 83 0.60 3.48 -9.27
N TRP A 84 1.39 2.86 -10.15
CA TRP A 84 1.04 2.61 -11.55
C TRP A 84 0.14 1.40 -11.73
N GLU A 85 0.45 0.30 -11.04
CA GLU A 85 -0.10 -1.00 -11.35
C GLU A 85 -1.60 -1.03 -11.06
N ASN A 86 -2.37 -1.71 -11.90
CA ASN A 86 -3.81 -1.87 -11.71
C ASN A 86 -4.12 -2.56 -10.38
N SER A 87 -5.36 -2.41 -9.93
CA SER A 87 -5.87 -3.19 -8.80
C SER A 87 -5.86 -4.68 -9.16
N GLY A 88 -5.55 -5.53 -8.18
CA GLY A 88 -5.30 -6.96 -8.40
C GLY A 88 -3.82 -7.32 -8.63
N ALA A 89 -3.01 -6.46 -9.23
CA ALA A 89 -1.60 -6.72 -9.52
C ALA A 89 -0.68 -6.50 -8.31
N PHE A 90 0.40 -7.29 -8.21
CA PHE A 90 1.46 -7.05 -7.24
C PHE A 90 2.03 -5.64 -7.39
N CYS A 91 2.20 -4.94 -6.28
CA CYS A 91 2.72 -3.57 -6.21
C CYS A 91 3.16 -3.26 -4.77
N HIS A 92 4.21 -2.46 -4.60
CA HIS A 92 4.72 -2.06 -3.29
C HIS A 92 3.68 -1.33 -2.42
N ARG A 93 2.65 -0.70 -3.00
CA ARG A 93 1.55 -0.08 -2.22
C ARG A 93 0.84 -1.08 -1.31
N ARG A 94 0.79 -2.36 -1.69
CA ARG A 94 0.23 -3.45 -0.87
C ARG A 94 1.12 -3.74 0.33
N LEU A 95 2.43 -3.75 0.12
CA LEU A 95 3.40 -3.94 1.20
C LEU A 95 3.35 -2.80 2.21
N VAL A 96 3.11 -1.57 1.76
CA VAL A 96 2.87 -0.42 2.65
C VAL A 96 1.57 -0.59 3.45
N ALA A 97 0.49 -1.06 2.81
CA ALA A 97 -0.78 -1.34 3.49
C ALA A 97 -0.63 -2.41 4.57
N GLU A 98 0.00 -3.54 4.24
CA GLU A 98 0.33 -4.61 5.18
C GLU A 98 1.20 -4.09 6.32
N TRP A 99 2.20 -3.27 6.01
CA TRP A 99 3.08 -2.69 7.03
C TRP A 99 2.36 -1.79 8.03
N PHE A 100 1.41 -0.96 7.57
CA PHE A 100 0.58 -0.16 8.48
C PHE A 100 -0.35 -1.01 9.34
N GLU A 101 -0.88 -2.10 8.79
CA GLU A 101 -1.70 -3.03 9.55
C GLU A 101 -0.86 -3.76 10.60
N GLU A 102 0.31 -4.31 10.22
CA GLU A 102 1.24 -5.00 11.12
C GLU A 102 1.75 -4.09 12.24
N ALA A 103 2.10 -2.84 11.93
CA ALA A 103 2.74 -1.94 12.88
C ALA A 103 1.76 -1.11 13.73
N LEU A 104 0.62 -0.71 13.16
CA LEU A 104 -0.31 0.24 13.80
C LEU A 104 -1.72 -0.33 13.99
N GLY A 105 -2.02 -1.52 13.46
CA GLY A 105 -3.39 -2.07 13.45
C GLY A 105 -4.33 -1.30 12.52
N ILE A 106 -3.81 -0.54 11.56
CA ILE A 106 -4.61 0.27 10.64
C ILE A 106 -4.81 -0.47 9.33
N LEU A 107 -6.06 -0.85 9.05
CA LEU A 107 -6.43 -1.51 7.80
C LEU A 107 -6.48 -0.49 6.65
N VAL A 108 -5.63 -0.68 5.64
CA VAL A 108 -5.57 0.17 4.44
C VAL A 108 -6.10 -0.60 3.22
N LEU A 109 -7.35 -0.34 2.87
CA LEU A 109 -8.03 -1.03 1.76
C LEU A 109 -7.71 -0.42 0.39
N GLU A 110 -7.78 -1.22 -0.67
CA GLU A 110 -7.68 -0.73 -2.05
C GLU A 110 -9.04 -0.18 -2.51
N VAL A 111 -9.07 1.03 -3.06
CA VAL A 111 -10.31 1.66 -3.58
C VAL A 111 -10.85 0.74 -4.69
N ASP A 112 -12.13 0.35 -4.59
CA ASP A 112 -12.88 -0.71 -5.31
C ASP A 112 -12.10 -1.96 -5.72
N VAL A 113 -12.37 -3.04 -4.96
CA VAL A 113 -12.86 -4.30 -5.54
C VAL A 113 -14.36 -4.36 -5.26
N VAL A 114 -15.18 -3.58 -5.97
CA VAL A 114 -16.64 -3.82 -5.97
C VAL A 114 -16.84 -5.11 -6.78
N GLY A 115 -16.78 -6.26 -6.11
CA GLY A 115 -17.14 -7.55 -6.70
C GLY A 115 -16.31 -8.80 -6.37
N SER A 116 -15.21 -8.74 -5.63
CA SER A 116 -14.59 -9.97 -5.12
C SER A 116 -13.83 -9.73 -3.83
N ALA A 117 -14.45 -10.17 -2.73
CA ALA A 117 -13.79 -10.54 -1.50
C ALA A 117 -12.44 -11.21 -1.77
N ASP A 118 -11.33 -10.54 -1.45
CA ASP A 118 -10.09 -11.26 -1.18
C ASP A 118 -10.39 -12.17 0.03
N PRO A 119 -10.25 -13.51 -0.10
CA PRO A 119 -10.53 -14.43 1.00
C PRO A 119 -9.68 -14.14 2.25
N LYS A 120 -8.49 -13.53 2.09
CA LYS A 120 -7.63 -13.14 3.22
C LYS A 120 -8.18 -11.93 3.96
N GLN A 121 -8.60 -10.88 3.25
CA GLN A 121 -9.22 -9.70 3.86
C GLN A 121 -10.60 -9.99 4.45
N THR A 122 -11.38 -10.86 3.79
CA THR A 122 -12.73 -11.24 4.24
C THR A 122 -12.70 -12.10 5.50
N ARG A 123 -11.73 -13.01 5.63
CA ARG A 123 -11.51 -13.78 6.86
C ARG A 123 -11.10 -12.90 8.03
N LEU A 124 -10.29 -11.87 7.79
CA LEU A 124 -9.81 -10.97 8.84
C LEU A 124 -10.93 -10.06 9.37
N LEU A 125 -11.74 -9.46 8.48
CA LEU A 125 -12.94 -8.72 8.87
C LEU A 125 -13.95 -9.61 9.63
N GLY A 126 -14.15 -10.85 9.21
CA GLY A 126 -15.03 -11.80 9.92
C GLY A 126 -14.50 -12.26 11.28
N PHE A 127 -13.20 -12.19 11.53
CA PHE A 127 -12.59 -12.54 12.82
C PHE A 127 -12.61 -11.36 13.80
N LEU A 128 -12.38 -10.14 13.31
CA LEU A 128 -12.33 -8.93 14.13
C LEU A 128 -13.71 -8.38 14.54
N PHE A 129 -14.77 -8.69 13.78
CA PHE A 129 -16.15 -8.25 14.04
C PHE A 129 -17.07 -9.37 14.56
N GLN A 130 -16.55 -10.29 15.38
CA GLN A 130 -17.44 -11.20 16.11
C GLN A 130 -18.11 -10.44 17.26
N PRO A 131 -19.46 -10.42 17.34
CA PRO A 131 -20.13 -9.83 18.49
C PRO A 131 -19.68 -10.55 19.76
N PRO A 132 -19.47 -9.84 20.88
CA PRO A 132 -19.08 -10.47 22.13
C PRO A 132 -20.09 -11.55 22.49
N LYS A 133 -19.60 -12.74 22.80
CA LYS A 133 -20.45 -13.85 23.25
C LYS A 133 -21.20 -13.38 24.49
N GLU A 134 -22.52 -13.28 24.40
CA GLU A 134 -23.36 -13.08 25.57
C GLU A 134 -23.07 -14.19 26.57
N VAL A 135 -22.46 -13.81 27.69
CA VAL A 135 -22.24 -14.72 28.82
C VAL A 135 -23.60 -14.84 29.52
N LYS A 136 -24.18 -16.04 29.47
CA LYS A 136 -25.31 -16.42 30.33
C LYS A 136 -24.80 -16.86 31.70
#